data_AF-A0A352JG14-F1
#
_entry.id   AF-A0A352JG14-F1
#
_cell.length_a   1.000
_cell.length_b   1.000
_cell.length_c   1.000
_cell.angle_alpha   90.00
_cell.angle_beta   90.00
_cell.angle_gamma   90.00
#
_symmetry.space_group_name_H-M   'P 1'
#
loop_
_entity.id
_entity.type
_entity.pdbx_description
1 polymer ?
#
loop_
_entity_poly.entity_id
_entity_poly.type
_entity_poly.pdbx_seq_one_letter_code
_entity_poly.pdbx_strand_id
1 'polypeptide(L)'
;MSQINTQIDPATTDKLTYIQQQTNQTLSDILRDAIDSYYQKLKHQHKKTSFEILEESGFIGCCSVESDLSTNYKQVLATELEAKYDHR
;
A
#
# COMPACT_ATOMS: atom_id res chain seq x y z
N MET A 1 11.76 -9.66 -27.01
CA MET A 1 10.48 -8.93 -27.13
C MET A 1 9.36 -9.96 -27.16
N SER A 2 8.32 -9.78 -26.36
CA SER A 2 7.15 -10.68 -26.36
C SER A 2 6.08 -10.12 -27.29
N GLN A 3 5.44 -10.99 -28.08
CA GLN A 3 4.39 -10.60 -29.03
C GLN A 3 3.01 -11.03 -28.50
N ILE A 4 2.03 -10.14 -28.58
CA ILE A 4 0.64 -10.41 -28.20
C ILE A 4 -0.19 -10.47 -29.49
N ASN A 5 -0.76 -11.63 -29.78
CA ASN A 5 -1.71 -11.83 -30.88
C ASN A 5 -3.08 -12.09 -30.27
N THR A 6 -4.04 -11.19 -30.50
CA THR A 6 -5.40 -11.33 -30.00
C THR A 6 -6.41 -10.80 -31.01
N GLN A 7 -7.61 -11.37 -31.01
CA GLN A 7 -8.73 -10.89 -31.79
C GLN A 7 -9.48 -9.86 -30.93
N ILE A 8 -9.77 -8.69 -31.50
CA ILE A 8 -10.57 -7.65 -30.85
C ILE A 8 -11.85 -7.44 -31.65
N ASP A 9 -12.94 -7.17 -30.94
CA ASP A 9 -14.23 -6.90 -31.56
C ASP A 9 -14.28 -5.49 -32.17
N PRO A 10 -15.24 -5.21 -33.07
CA PRO A 10 -15.37 -3.91 -33.70
C PRO A 10 -15.54 -2.76 -32.70
N ALA A 11 -16.31 -2.96 -31.62
CA ALA A 11 -16.55 -1.88 -30.64
C ALA A 11 -15.28 -1.55 -29.85
N THR A 12 -14.39 -2.52 -29.62
CA THR A 12 -13.06 -2.26 -29.05
C THR A 12 -12.15 -1.52 -30.03
N THR A 13 -12.25 -1.83 -31.33
CA THR A 13 -11.49 -1.16 -32.39
C THR A 13 -11.86 0.32 -32.50
N ASP A 14 -13.15 0.64 -32.41
CA ASP A 14 -13.64 2.02 -32.42
C ASP A 14 -13.11 2.82 -31.22
N LYS A 15 -13.09 2.21 -30.04
CA LYS A 15 -12.51 2.84 -28.82
C LYS A 15 -11.02 3.11 -28.97
N LEU A 16 -10.25 2.16 -29.52
CA LEU A 16 -8.81 2.35 -29.76
C LEU A 16 -8.56 3.47 -30.75
N THR A 17 -9.35 3.52 -31.83
CA THR A 17 -9.28 4.59 -32.84
C THR A 17 -9.58 5.95 -32.22
N TYR A 18 -10.61 6.06 -31.39
CA TYR A 18 -10.95 7.28 -30.67
C TYR A 18 -9.80 7.73 -29.76
N ILE A 19 -9.23 6.83 -28.95
CA ILE A 19 -8.12 7.16 -28.04
C ILE A 19 -6.93 7.68 -28.85
N GLN A 20 -6.55 6.97 -29.92
CA GLN A 20 -5.44 7.37 -30.78
C GLN A 20 -5.63 8.77 -31.37
N GLN A 21 -6.84 9.12 -31.82
CA GLN A 21 -7.16 10.45 -32.34
C GLN A 21 -7.05 11.55 -31.27
N GLN A 22 -7.42 11.26 -30.02
CA GLN A 22 -7.39 12.24 -28.93
C GLN A 22 -5.99 12.43 -28.34
N THR A 23 -5.19 11.36 -28.26
CA THR A 23 -3.90 11.39 -27.55
C THR A 23 -2.70 11.48 -28.48
N ASN A 24 -2.88 11.29 -29.80
CA ASN A 24 -1.81 11.17 -30.79
C ASN A 24 -0.79 10.05 -30.46
N GLN A 25 -1.17 9.08 -29.64
CA GLN A 25 -0.31 7.95 -29.26
C GLN A 25 -0.37 6.84 -30.29
N THR A 26 0.70 6.05 -30.39
CA THR A 26 0.68 4.81 -31.17
C THR A 26 -0.17 3.75 -30.47
N LEU A 27 -0.70 2.78 -31.22
CA LEU A 27 -1.43 1.65 -30.63
C LEU A 27 -0.59 0.92 -29.56
N SER A 28 0.72 0.76 -29.79
CA SER A 28 1.62 0.12 -28.84
C SER A 28 1.75 0.90 -27.53
N ASP A 29 1.83 2.23 -27.60
CA ASP A 29 1.87 3.08 -26.39
C ASP A 29 0.54 3.00 -25.63
N ILE A 30 -0.59 3.08 -26.34
CA ILE A 30 -1.93 2.96 -25.73
C ILE A 30 -2.06 1.62 -24.99
N LEU A 31 -1.66 0.52 -25.62
CA LEU A 31 -1.74 -0.80 -25.01
C LEU A 31 -0.81 -0.92 -23.80
N ARG A 32 0.42 -0.40 -23.87
CA ARG A 32 1.34 -0.37 -22.72
C ARG A 32 0.73 0.37 -21.55
N ASP A 33 0.23 1.58 -21.78
CA ASP A 33 -0.29 2.45 -20.74
C ASP A 33 -1.60 1.89 -20.14
N ALA A 34 -2.44 1.25 -20.97
CA ALA A 34 -3.63 0.55 -20.51
C ALA A 34 -3.31 -0.67 -19.65
N ILE A 35 -2.29 -1.46 -20.04
CA ILE A 35 -1.83 -2.61 -19.26
C ILE A 35 -1.25 -2.14 -17.92
N ASP A 36 -0.40 -1.11 -17.92
CA ASP A 36 0.15 -0.56 -16.68
C ASP A 36 -0.96 -0.03 -15.77
N SER A 37 -1.91 0.73 -16.32
CA SER A 37 -3.06 1.24 -15.58
C SER A 37 -3.90 0.11 -14.98
N TYR A 38 -4.13 -0.98 -15.72
CA TYR A 38 -4.86 -2.15 -15.22
C TYR A 38 -4.07 -2.89 -14.15
N TYR A 39 -2.76 -3.08 -14.34
CA TYR A 39 -1.86 -3.67 -13.34
C TYR A 39 -1.87 -2.85 -12.05
N GLN A 40 -1.74 -1.53 -12.13
CA GLN A 40 -1.81 -0.67 -10.96
C GLN A 40 -3.18 -0.77 -10.29
N LYS A 41 -4.27 -0.77 -11.06
CA LYS A 41 -5.61 -0.96 -10.50
C LYS A 41 -5.72 -2.26 -9.70
N LEU A 42 -5.22 -3.38 -10.21
CA LEU A 42 -5.21 -4.66 -9.49
C LEU A 42 -4.30 -4.62 -8.26
N LYS A 43 -3.10 -4.04 -8.38
CA LYS A 43 -2.17 -3.88 -7.27
C LYS A 43 -2.74 -3.02 -6.14
N HIS A 44 -3.50 -1.98 -6.50
CA HIS A 44 -4.15 -1.07 -5.57
C HIS A 44 -5.52 -1.58 -5.11
N GLN A 45 -6.06 -2.68 -5.65
CA GLN A 45 -7.17 -3.40 -5.01
C GLN A 45 -6.72 -4.08 -3.72
N HIS A 46 -5.45 -4.47 -3.63
CA HIS A 46 -4.78 -4.74 -2.37
C HIS A 46 -4.30 -3.43 -1.73
N LYS A 47 -5.24 -2.51 -1.44
CA LYS A 47 -4.93 -1.39 -0.54
C LYS A 47 -4.45 -2.00 0.76
N LYS A 48 -3.22 -1.66 1.16
CA LYS A 48 -2.71 -1.99 2.49
C LYS A 48 -3.76 -1.56 3.51
N THR A 49 -4.14 -2.48 4.36
CA THR A 49 -4.99 -2.22 5.51
C THR A 49 -4.33 -1.15 6.39
N SER A 50 -5.12 -0.45 7.19
CA SER A 50 -4.57 0.49 8.17
C SER A 50 -3.54 -0.19 9.09
N PHE A 51 -3.73 -1.48 9.40
CA PHE A 51 -2.76 -2.26 10.16
C PHE A 51 -1.41 -2.36 9.43
N GLU A 52 -1.39 -2.82 8.18
CA GLU A 52 -0.15 -2.95 7.39
C GLU A 52 0.57 -1.60 7.20
N ILE A 53 -0.19 -0.51 6.99
CA ILE A 53 0.39 0.84 6.87
C ILE A 53 1.05 1.26 8.20
N LEU A 54 0.38 1.03 9.32
CA LEU A 54 0.86 1.45 10.64
C LEU A 54 2.01 0.55 11.13
N GLU A 55 1.98 -0.74 10.82
CA GLU A 55 3.08 -1.68 11.09
C GLU A 55 4.34 -1.30 10.28
N GLU A 56 4.21 -1.09 8.96
CA GLU A 56 5.35 -0.68 8.12
C GLU A 56 5.93 0.68 8.49
N SER A 57 5.09 1.62 8.96
CA SER A 57 5.57 2.92 9.45
C SER A 57 6.36 2.84 10.75
N GLY A 58 6.41 1.65 11.38
CA GLY A 58 6.96 1.45 12.71
C GLY A 58 6.14 2.14 13.80
N PHE A 59 4.86 2.45 13.54
CA PHE A 59 3.95 3.04 14.53
C PHE A 59 3.38 1.98 15.48
N ILE A 60 2.95 0.84 14.94
CA ILE A 60 2.58 -0.34 15.75
C ILE A 60 3.85 -1.12 16.07
N GLY A 61 4.06 -1.46 17.34
CA GLY A 61 5.26 -2.17 17.79
C GLY A 61 6.52 -1.30 17.90
N CYS A 62 6.36 0.03 17.91
CA CYS A 62 7.47 0.99 18.03
C CYS A 62 8.27 0.88 19.34
N CYS A 63 7.71 0.22 20.34
CA CYS A 63 8.31 -0.02 21.63
C CYS A 63 8.30 -1.52 21.94
N SER A 64 9.46 -2.04 22.35
CA SER A 64 9.58 -3.36 22.96
C SER A 64 9.60 -3.18 24.47
N VAL A 65 8.52 -3.58 25.12
CA VAL A 65 8.34 -3.53 26.56
C VAL A 65 7.92 -4.91 27.06
N GLU A 66 7.91 -5.10 28.37
CA GLU A 66 7.47 -6.32 29.01
C GLU A 66 6.05 -6.70 28.56
N SER A 67 5.82 -8.00 28.28
CA SER A 67 4.54 -8.49 27.75
C SER A 67 3.35 -8.22 28.68
N ASP A 68 3.61 -8.07 29.97
CA ASP A 68 2.62 -7.76 31.00
C ASP A 68 2.58 -6.26 31.37
N LEU A 69 3.31 -5.38 30.64
CA LEU A 69 3.30 -3.94 30.95
C LEU A 69 1.88 -3.37 30.89
N SER A 70 1.05 -3.82 29.94
CA SER A 70 -0.34 -3.35 29.86
C SER A 70 -1.20 -3.68 31.09
N THR A 71 -0.83 -4.71 31.85
CA THR A 71 -1.54 -5.12 33.07
C THR A 71 -0.90 -4.57 34.35
N ASN A 72 0.43 -4.41 34.35
CA ASN A 72 1.18 -4.03 35.55
C ASN A 72 1.75 -2.57 35.52
N TYR A 73 1.51 -1.78 34.47
CA TYR A 73 2.18 -0.49 34.26
C TYR A 73 2.09 0.47 35.46
N LYS A 74 0.99 0.45 36.21
CA LYS A 74 0.83 1.31 37.39
C LYS A 74 1.81 0.94 38.51
N GLN A 75 2.02 -0.36 38.71
CA GLN A 75 2.95 -0.87 39.71
C GLN A 75 4.40 -0.61 39.29
N VAL A 76 4.73 -0.85 38.01
CA VAL A 76 6.04 -0.53 37.44
C VAL A 76 6.33 0.95 37.59
N LEU A 77 5.40 1.83 37.18
CA LEU A 77 5.55 3.27 37.30
C LEU A 77 5.71 3.74 38.75
N ALA A 78 4.90 3.21 39.68
CA ALA A 78 5.01 3.55 41.10
C ALA A 78 6.39 3.18 41.65
N THR A 79 6.86 1.97 41.34
CA THR A 79 8.17 1.46 41.77
C THR A 79 9.31 2.30 41.22
N GLU A 80 9.28 2.66 39.93
CA GLU A 80 10.30 3.49 39.31
C GLU A 80 10.31 4.92 39.86
N LEU A 81 9.13 5.49 40.15
CA LEU A 81 9.02 6.82 40.75
C LEU A 81 9.55 6.84 42.19
N GLU A 82 9.22 5.83 42.99
CA GLU A 82 9.79 5.68 44.34
C GLU A 82 11.31 5.54 44.27
N ALA A 83 11.84 4.62 43.46
CA ALA A 83 13.28 4.43 43.33
C ALA A 83 14.03 5.71 42.86
N LYS A 84 13.38 6.53 42.02
CA LYS A 84 13.98 7.76 41.49
C LYS A 84 13.95 8.93 42.47
N TYR A 85 12.91 9.03 43.32
CA TYR A 85 12.68 10.21 44.17
C TYR A 85 12.73 9.92 45.67
N ASP A 86 12.89 8.67 46.09
CA ASP A 86 13.15 8.28 47.47
C ASP A 86 14.62 8.53 47.82
N HIS A 87 15.00 9.80 47.85
CA HIS A 87 16.29 10.30 48.34
C HIS A 87 16.20 10.70 49.81
N ARG A 88 15.66 9.82 50.67
CA ARG A 88 15.60 10.06 52.12
C ARG A 88 16.87 9.61 52.83
#